data_AF-A0ABD3C3K2-F1
#
_entry.id   AF-A0ABD3C3K2-F1
#
_cell.length_a   1.000
_cell.length_b   1.000
_cell.length_c   1.000
_cell.angle_alpha   90.00
_cell.angle_beta   90.00
_cell.angle_gamma   90.00
#
_symmetry.space_group_name_H-M   'P 1'
#
loop_
_entity.id
_entity.type
_entity.pdbx_description
1 polymer ?
#
loop_
_entity_poly.entity_id
_entity_poly.type
_entity_poly.pdbx_seq_one_letter_code
_entity_poly.pdbx_strand_id
1 'polypeptide(L)'
;MAQSVYLSTPLKNISFKVGDDRCLGFSSPKKIPFHPRLLPSSRVQTRAAAIETPSQWYNLISDLKIKPPPPLHPKTFEPIKPEDLSPLFPDELIKQEVSNERFINIPDEVIDVYGLWRPTPLIRAKRLEKLLGTPARIYYKYEGGSPAGSHKPNTAVPQAWYNAQQGVKNLVTETGAGQWGSSLAFASSLFGYEL
;
A
#
# COMPACT_ATOMS: atom_id res chain seq x y z
N MET A 1 -10.83 2.63 0.20
CA MET A 1 -9.37 2.40 0.04
C MET A 1 -9.04 2.28 -1.45
N ALA A 2 -9.41 3.28 -2.26
CA ALA A 2 -9.07 3.34 -3.67
C ALA A 2 -8.00 4.41 -3.91
N GLN A 3 -6.80 4.00 -4.34
CA GLN A 3 -5.92 4.90 -5.07
C GLN A 3 -6.37 4.88 -6.52
N SER A 4 -6.56 6.06 -7.10
CA SER A 4 -7.31 6.27 -8.33
C SER A 4 -6.65 5.63 -9.55
N VAL A 5 -7.41 4.84 -10.30
CA VAL A 5 -7.04 4.24 -11.59
C VAL A 5 -7.78 5.06 -12.64
N TYR A 6 -7.06 5.85 -13.44
CA TYR A 6 -7.67 6.75 -14.43
C TYR A 6 -7.64 6.15 -15.84
N LEU A 7 -8.77 6.21 -16.56
CA LEU A 7 -8.84 5.96 -18.00
C LEU A 7 -8.40 7.21 -18.78
N SER A 8 -7.57 7.03 -19.81
CA SER A 8 -6.89 8.12 -20.50
C SER A 8 -7.74 8.79 -21.60
N THR A 9 -7.64 10.11 -21.70
CA THR A 9 -7.87 10.90 -22.94
C THR A 9 -6.69 11.85 -23.11
N PRO A 10 -6.21 12.14 -24.33
CA PRO A 10 -4.88 12.71 -24.54
C PRO A 10 -4.91 14.24 -24.42
N LEU A 11 -4.03 14.80 -23.57
CA LEU A 11 -3.71 16.23 -23.59
C LEU A 11 -2.23 16.45 -23.95
N LYS A 12 -2.01 17.36 -24.89
CA LYS A 12 -0.73 17.70 -25.54
C LYS A 12 0.14 18.61 -24.65
N ASN A 13 1.45 18.35 -24.73
CA ASN A 13 2.61 19.24 -24.59
C ASN A 13 2.63 20.26 -23.44
N ILE A 14 3.36 19.93 -22.37
CA ILE A 14 4.00 20.91 -21.49
C ILE A 14 5.47 20.50 -21.30
N SER A 15 6.40 21.39 -21.63
CA SER A 15 7.84 21.25 -21.42
C SER A 15 8.26 22.07 -20.20
N PHE A 16 9.05 21.47 -19.30
CA PHE A 16 9.64 22.16 -18.14
C PHE A 16 11.16 22.20 -18.27
N LYS A 17 11.74 23.40 -18.12
CA LYS A 17 13.19 23.63 -18.07
C LYS A 17 13.74 23.31 -16.68
N VAL A 18 14.87 22.59 -16.64
CA VAL A 18 15.66 22.31 -15.43
C VAL A 18 16.45 23.58 -15.05
N GLY A 19 16.35 23.99 -13.78
CA GLY A 19 17.07 25.14 -13.21
C GLY A 19 18.09 24.72 -12.16
N ASP A 20 19.21 25.45 -12.12
CA ASP A 20 20.51 25.17 -11.49
C ASP A 20 20.57 24.58 -10.07
N ASP A 21 21.49 23.62 -9.93
CA ASP A 21 21.99 23.06 -8.68
C ASP A 21 22.80 24.10 -7.88
N ARG A 22 22.29 24.49 -6.70
CA ARG A 22 23.11 25.07 -5.63
C ARG A 22 22.92 24.29 -4.34
N CYS A 23 23.87 23.40 -4.08
CA CYS A 23 24.00 22.66 -2.83
C CYS A 23 24.32 23.61 -1.67
N LEU A 24 23.41 23.73 -0.71
CA LEU A 24 23.68 24.35 0.59
C LEU A 24 24.48 23.36 1.46
N GLY A 25 25.64 23.80 1.93
CA GLY A 25 26.61 22.97 2.65
C GLY A 25 26.06 22.42 3.97
N PHE A 26 26.09 21.10 4.11
CA PHE A 26 25.91 20.40 5.38
C PHE A 26 27.29 20.14 6.03
N SER A 27 27.44 20.62 7.25
CA SER A 27 28.58 20.34 8.14
C SER A 27 28.74 18.84 8.39
N SER A 28 29.98 18.34 8.29
CA SER A 28 30.36 16.94 8.43
C SER A 28 29.86 16.32 9.75
N PRO A 29 29.20 15.14 9.73
CA PRO A 29 28.86 14.42 10.96
C PRO A 29 30.14 13.92 11.64
N LYS A 30 30.22 14.13 12.96
CA LYS A 30 31.31 13.62 13.81
C LYS A 30 31.44 12.10 13.61
N LYS A 31 32.64 11.64 13.23
CA LYS A 31 32.96 10.21 13.05
C LYS A 31 32.70 9.47 14.36
N ILE A 32 31.65 8.65 14.39
CA ILE A 32 31.44 7.65 15.45
C ILE A 32 32.50 6.56 15.22
N PRO A 33 33.34 6.22 16.21
CA PRO A 33 34.35 5.18 16.04
C PRO A 33 33.65 3.83 15.81
N PHE A 34 33.88 3.27 14.63
CA PHE A 34 33.42 1.93 14.25
C PHE A 34 34.35 0.91 14.91
N HIS A 35 33.97 0.41 16.09
CA HIS A 35 34.64 -0.75 16.69
C HIS A 35 33.94 -2.02 16.20
N PRO A 36 34.62 -2.89 15.41
CA PRO A 36 34.06 -4.17 15.00
C PRO A 36 34.24 -5.17 16.15
N ARG A 37 33.52 -4.99 17.26
CA ARG A 37 33.36 -6.07 18.23
C ARG A 37 32.22 -6.95 17.72
N LEU A 38 32.59 -8.07 17.09
CA LEU A 38 31.68 -9.15 16.72
C LEU A 38 31.00 -9.65 18.01
N LEU A 39 29.81 -9.11 18.30
CA LEU A 39 28.95 -9.63 19.35
C LEU A 39 28.45 -11.01 18.90
N PRO A 40 28.35 -11.99 19.82
CA PRO A 40 27.80 -13.30 19.48
C PRO A 40 26.43 -13.14 18.84
N SER A 41 26.20 -13.92 17.77
CA SER A 41 24.98 -13.93 16.97
C SER A 41 23.76 -14.08 17.87
N SER A 42 23.16 -12.95 18.26
CA SER A 42 21.86 -12.96 18.90
C SER A 42 20.87 -13.31 17.79
N ARG A 43 20.59 -14.61 17.63
CA ARG A 43 19.56 -15.10 16.72
C ARG A 43 18.30 -14.28 16.98
N VAL A 44 17.85 -13.53 15.98
CA VAL A 44 16.55 -12.86 16.04
C VAL A 44 15.52 -13.97 16.05
N GLN A 45 15.08 -14.37 17.25
CA GLN A 45 14.00 -15.33 17.41
C GLN A 45 12.70 -14.63 17.02
N THR A 46 12.24 -14.85 15.79
CA THR A 46 10.84 -14.68 15.43
C THR A 46 10.07 -15.82 16.09
N ARG A 47 9.64 -15.63 17.35
CA ARG A 47 8.61 -16.48 17.94
C ARG A 47 7.29 -16.16 17.26
N ALA A 48 7.07 -16.73 16.07
CA ALA A 48 5.75 -16.76 15.49
C ALA A 48 5.02 -17.94 16.14
N ALA A 49 4.08 -17.65 17.04
CA ALA A 49 2.86 -18.46 17.04
C ALA A 49 2.32 -18.41 15.60
N ALA A 50 1.72 -19.49 15.10
CA ALA A 50 1.11 -19.50 13.77
C ALA A 50 -0.01 -18.44 13.75
N ILE A 51 0.33 -17.23 13.35
CA ILE A 51 -0.62 -16.14 13.18
C ILE A 51 -1.25 -16.41 11.82
N GLU A 52 -2.56 -16.55 11.79
CA GLU A 52 -3.28 -16.71 10.53
C GLU A 52 -3.51 -15.33 9.89
N THR A 53 -3.64 -15.33 8.57
CA THR A 53 -4.04 -14.12 7.84
C THR A 53 -5.51 -13.82 8.18
N PRO A 54 -5.85 -12.60 8.62
CA PRO A 54 -7.26 -12.24 8.87
C PRO A 54 -8.10 -12.40 7.61
N SER A 55 -9.37 -12.80 7.77
CA SER A 55 -10.34 -12.98 6.68
C SER A 55 -11.20 -11.74 6.41
N GLN A 56 -10.96 -10.63 7.13
CA GLN A 56 -11.73 -9.39 7.00
C GLN A 56 -10.82 -8.17 7.00
N TRP A 57 -11.14 -7.18 6.17
CA TRP A 57 -10.60 -5.83 6.28
C TRP A 57 -11.41 -5.01 7.29
N TYR A 58 -10.73 -4.13 8.01
CA TYR A 58 -11.35 -3.21 8.97
C TYR A 58 -11.51 -1.82 8.36
N ASN A 59 -12.72 -1.27 8.47
CA ASN A 59 -13.06 0.06 8.00
C ASN A 59 -13.11 1.05 9.17
N LEU A 60 -12.08 1.88 9.26
CA LEU A 60 -11.96 2.90 10.32
C LEU A 60 -13.11 3.92 10.31
N ILE A 61 -13.70 4.22 9.15
CA ILE A 61 -14.75 5.26 9.01
C ILE A 61 -15.97 4.92 9.88
N SER A 62 -16.26 3.62 10.06
CA SER A 62 -17.37 3.14 10.89
C SER A 62 -17.28 3.58 12.36
N ASP A 63 -16.07 3.85 12.86
CA ASP A 63 -15.80 4.17 14.27
C ASP A 63 -15.42 5.63 14.50
N LEU A 64 -15.33 6.44 13.44
CA LEU A 64 -15.02 7.87 13.56
C LEU A 64 -16.21 8.64 14.13
N LYS A 65 -15.97 9.41 15.20
CA LYS A 65 -16.97 10.31 15.80
C LYS A 65 -17.47 11.39 14.82
N ILE A 66 -16.55 11.89 14.00
CA ILE A 66 -16.82 12.87 12.95
C ILE A 66 -16.39 12.21 11.64
N LYS A 67 -17.36 11.99 10.74
CA LYS A 67 -17.09 11.37 9.45
C LYS A 67 -16.31 12.34 8.55
N PRO A 68 -15.40 11.84 7.71
CA PRO A 68 -14.77 12.69 6.71
C PRO A 68 -15.84 13.29 5.78
N PRO A 69 -15.64 14.53 5.29
CA PRO A 69 -16.54 15.12 4.32
C PRO A 69 -16.55 14.26 3.05
N PRO A 70 -17.69 14.16 2.35
CA PRO A 70 -17.75 13.40 1.12
C PRO A 70 -16.87 14.05 0.03
N PRO A 71 -16.28 13.26 -0.86
CA PRO A 71 -15.64 13.80 -2.05
C PRO A 71 -16.64 14.58 -2.89
N LEU A 72 -16.18 15.70 -3.47
CA LEU A 72 -17.01 16.61 -4.26
C LEU A 72 -16.74 16.41 -5.75
N HIS A 73 -17.79 16.52 -6.55
CA HIS A 73 -17.71 16.48 -8.00
C HIS A 73 -17.00 17.75 -8.51
N PRO A 74 -15.98 17.64 -9.38
CA PRO A 74 -15.08 18.75 -9.71
C PRO A 74 -15.75 19.89 -10.50
N LYS A 75 -16.92 19.66 -11.11
CA LYS A 75 -17.66 20.70 -11.85
C LYS A 75 -18.78 21.34 -11.04
N THR A 76 -19.49 20.54 -10.25
CA THR A 76 -20.70 21.00 -9.53
C THR A 76 -20.39 21.39 -8.09
N PHE A 77 -19.26 20.93 -7.54
CA PHE A 77 -18.88 21.09 -6.13
C PHE A 77 -19.90 20.49 -5.14
N GLU A 78 -20.77 19.61 -5.62
CA GLU A 78 -21.69 18.82 -4.80
C GLU A 78 -21.07 17.45 -4.48
N PRO A 79 -21.51 16.76 -3.42
CA PRO A 79 -21.06 15.40 -3.12
C PRO A 79 -21.23 14.47 -4.34
N ILE A 80 -20.19 13.70 -4.66
CA ILE A 80 -20.25 12.72 -5.76
C ILE A 80 -21.27 11.63 -5.45
N LYS A 81 -21.93 11.14 -6.49
CA LYS A 81 -22.80 9.98 -6.42
C LYS A 81 -22.07 8.74 -6.96
N PRO A 82 -22.50 7.52 -6.61
CA PRO A 82 -21.90 6.29 -7.14
C PRO A 82 -21.85 6.26 -8.68
N GLU A 83 -22.84 6.85 -9.35
CA GLU A 83 -22.91 6.91 -10.82
C GLU A 83 -21.81 7.78 -11.42
N ASP A 84 -21.27 8.75 -10.67
CA ASP A 84 -20.15 9.58 -11.11
C ASP A 84 -18.82 8.80 -11.11
N LEU A 85 -18.75 7.67 -10.37
CA LEU A 85 -17.57 6.83 -10.22
C LEU A 85 -17.61 5.56 -11.09
N SER A 86 -18.79 5.13 -11.54
CA SER A 86 -18.95 3.91 -12.34
C SER A 86 -18.13 3.86 -13.64
N PRO A 87 -17.77 4.98 -14.30
CA PRO A 87 -16.86 4.93 -15.45
C PRO A 87 -15.42 4.58 -15.07
N LEU A 88 -15.03 4.75 -13.81
CA LEU A 88 -13.64 4.60 -13.35
C LEU A 88 -13.41 3.32 -12.55
N PHE A 89 -14.41 2.90 -11.78
CA PHE A 89 -14.26 1.82 -10.83
C PHE A 89 -15.36 0.76 -10.97
N PRO A 90 -15.04 -0.51 -10.71
CA PRO A 90 -16.03 -1.56 -10.58
C PRO A 90 -16.99 -1.28 -9.40
N ASP A 91 -18.21 -1.78 -9.50
CA ASP A 91 -19.31 -1.50 -8.57
C ASP A 91 -18.94 -1.87 -7.13
N GLU A 92 -18.21 -2.98 -6.94
CA GLU A 92 -17.79 -3.40 -5.61
C GLU A 92 -16.74 -2.48 -4.97
N LEU A 93 -15.84 -1.90 -5.76
CA LEU A 93 -14.90 -0.90 -5.22
C LEU A 93 -15.62 0.39 -4.83
N ILE A 94 -16.63 0.79 -5.60
CA ILE A 94 -17.48 1.95 -5.28
C ILE A 94 -18.27 1.70 -4.00
N LYS A 95 -18.90 0.52 -3.86
CA LYS A 95 -19.62 0.12 -2.65
C LYS A 95 -18.72 0.14 -1.41
N GLN A 96 -17.50 -0.37 -1.53
CA GLN A 96 -16.53 -0.34 -0.43
C GLN A 96 -16.14 1.08 -0.02
N GLU A 97 -16.00 2.00 -0.99
CA GLU A 97 -15.62 3.39 -0.71
C GLU A 97 -16.71 4.15 0.05
N VAL A 98 -17.99 3.84 -0.18
CA VAL A 98 -19.14 4.46 0.51
C VAL A 98 -19.65 3.66 1.72
N SER A 99 -19.04 2.51 2.02
CA SER A 99 -19.50 1.61 3.07
C SER A 99 -19.29 2.18 4.48
N ASN A 100 -20.27 1.93 5.35
CA ASN A 100 -20.18 2.19 6.79
C ASN A 100 -20.07 0.90 7.61
N GLU A 101 -19.92 -0.25 6.96
CA GLU A 101 -19.70 -1.52 7.65
C GLU A 101 -18.33 -1.51 8.32
N ARG A 102 -18.26 -2.03 9.55
CA ARG A 102 -17.01 -2.06 10.33
C ARG A 102 -15.99 -3.07 9.79
N PHE A 103 -16.48 -4.19 9.28
CA PHE A 103 -15.67 -5.26 8.71
C PHE A 103 -16.21 -5.63 7.34
N ILE A 104 -15.30 -5.82 6.39
CA ILE A 104 -15.60 -6.24 5.02
C ILE A 104 -14.87 -7.56 4.79
N ASN A 105 -15.59 -8.60 4.37
CA ASN A 105 -15.00 -9.90 4.11
C ASN A 105 -13.99 -9.82 2.95
N ILE A 106 -12.88 -10.53 3.10
CA ILE A 106 -11.89 -10.70 2.05
C ILE A 106 -12.33 -11.92 1.23
N PRO A 107 -12.43 -11.82 -0.11
CA PRO A 107 -12.72 -12.97 -0.95
C PRO A 107 -11.69 -14.08 -0.77
N ASP A 108 -12.13 -15.34 -0.80
CA ASP A 108 -11.26 -16.50 -0.54
C ASP A 108 -10.06 -16.54 -1.51
N GLU A 109 -10.26 -16.23 -2.79
CA GLU A 109 -9.19 -16.17 -3.78
C GLU A 109 -8.15 -15.07 -3.47
N VAL A 110 -8.57 -13.98 -2.83
CA VAL A 110 -7.66 -12.91 -2.39
C VAL A 110 -6.88 -13.37 -1.15
N ILE A 111 -7.51 -14.12 -0.24
CA ILE A 111 -6.83 -14.72 0.92
C ILE A 111 -5.77 -15.73 0.44
N ASP A 112 -6.10 -16.56 -0.55
CA ASP A 112 -5.18 -17.53 -1.15
C ASP A 112 -3.94 -16.84 -1.72
N VAL A 113 -4.14 -15.75 -2.48
CA VAL A 113 -3.03 -14.95 -3.00
C VAL A 113 -2.22 -14.29 -1.88
N TYR A 114 -2.88 -13.76 -0.84
CA TYR A 114 -2.17 -13.22 0.31
C TYR A 114 -1.29 -14.27 0.99
N GLY A 115 -1.67 -15.55 0.97
CA GLY A 115 -0.86 -16.66 1.49
C GLY A 115 0.55 -16.75 0.91
N LEU A 116 0.82 -16.13 -0.25
CA LEU A 116 2.15 -16.04 -0.84
C LEU A 116 3.15 -15.22 0.00
N TRP A 117 2.69 -14.22 0.77
CA TRP A 117 3.59 -13.38 1.60
C TRP A 117 3.04 -12.98 2.98
N ARG A 118 1.78 -13.26 3.28
CA ARG A 118 1.13 -12.92 4.55
C ARG A 118 0.98 -14.18 5.44
N PRO A 119 1.07 -14.01 6.77
CA PRO A 119 1.34 -12.77 7.48
C PRO A 119 2.82 -12.36 7.42
N THR A 120 3.05 -11.05 7.36
CA THR A 120 4.41 -10.48 7.43
C THR A 120 4.95 -10.54 8.87
N PRO A 121 6.27 -10.64 9.09
CA PRO A 121 6.82 -10.76 10.43
C PRO A 121 6.74 -9.43 11.21
N LEU A 122 6.47 -9.52 12.52
CA LEU A 122 6.64 -8.43 13.48
C LEU A 122 7.99 -8.59 14.17
N ILE A 123 8.94 -7.70 13.89
CA ILE A 123 10.34 -7.86 14.31
C ILE A 123 10.68 -6.85 15.39
N ARG A 124 11.32 -7.31 16.46
CA ARG A 124 11.84 -6.44 17.53
C ARG A 124 13.24 -5.93 17.20
N ALA A 125 13.41 -4.61 17.14
CA ALA A 125 14.66 -3.95 16.77
C ALA A 125 15.64 -3.80 17.96
N LYS A 126 16.03 -4.90 18.61
CA LYS A 126 16.89 -4.88 19.82
C LYS A 126 18.21 -4.10 19.67
N ARG A 127 18.81 -4.15 18.48
CA ARG A 127 20.06 -3.40 18.19
C ARG A 127 19.81 -1.90 18.12
N LEU A 128 18.66 -1.48 17.58
CA LEU A 128 18.24 -0.08 17.56
C LEU A 128 17.91 0.39 18.98
N GLU A 129 17.20 -0.41 19.77
CA GLU A 129 16.93 -0.13 21.19
C GLU A 129 18.25 0.14 21.95
N LYS A 130 19.26 -0.74 21.79
CA LYS A 130 20.58 -0.58 22.41
C LYS A 130 21.33 0.66 21.93
N LEU A 131 21.28 0.96 20.62
CA LEU A 131 21.95 2.12 20.04
C LEU A 131 21.37 3.43 20.57
N LEU A 132 20.05 3.49 20.77
CA LEU A 132 19.35 4.67 21.27
C LEU A 132 19.39 4.79 22.80
N GLY A 133 19.80 3.74 23.53
CA GLY A 133 19.76 3.70 24.99
C GLY A 133 18.34 3.84 25.55
N THR A 134 17.31 3.49 24.77
CA THR A 134 15.90 3.71 25.15
C THR A 134 15.35 2.54 25.99
N PRO A 135 14.52 2.83 27.01
CA PRO A 135 13.76 1.78 27.71
C PRO A 135 12.57 1.28 26.87
N ALA A 136 12.20 1.98 25.79
CA ALA A 136 11.11 1.59 24.91
C ALA A 136 11.45 0.32 24.12
N ARG A 137 10.44 -0.50 23.86
CA ARG A 137 10.55 -1.64 22.95
C ARG A 137 10.14 -1.20 21.55
N ILE A 138 10.99 -1.39 20.57
CA ILE A 138 10.75 -0.96 19.19
C ILE A 138 10.45 -2.19 18.34
N TYR A 139 9.25 -2.21 17.75
CA TYR A 139 8.82 -3.23 16.81
C TYR A 139 8.52 -2.60 15.45
N TYR A 140 8.77 -3.36 14.38
CA TYR A 140 8.35 -2.98 13.05
C TYR A 140 7.69 -4.17 12.35
N LYS A 141 6.58 -3.88 11.67
CA LYS A 141 5.88 -4.84 10.82
C LYS A 141 6.53 -4.81 9.44
N TYR A 142 7.19 -5.89 9.05
CA TYR A 142 8.03 -5.89 7.86
C TYR A 142 7.24 -6.29 6.60
N GLU A 143 6.65 -5.29 5.93
CA GLU A 143 5.89 -5.48 4.67
C GLU A 143 6.80 -5.63 3.43
N GLY A 144 8.12 -5.60 3.60
CA GLY A 144 9.07 -5.73 2.49
C GLY A 144 9.21 -7.14 1.92
N GLY A 145 8.58 -8.15 2.53
CA GLY A 145 8.61 -9.54 2.07
C GLY A 145 7.62 -9.86 0.94
N SER A 146 6.82 -8.90 0.49
CA SER A 146 5.89 -9.10 -0.64
C SER A 146 6.63 -9.13 -1.98
N PRO A 147 6.01 -9.65 -3.06
CA PRO A 147 6.62 -9.70 -4.38
C PRO A 147 7.10 -8.34 -4.93
N ALA A 148 6.42 -7.25 -4.56
CA ALA A 148 6.82 -5.89 -4.94
C ALA A 148 7.68 -5.16 -3.87
N GLY A 149 8.10 -5.88 -2.82
CA GLY A 149 8.94 -5.32 -1.75
C GLY A 149 8.28 -4.23 -0.91
N SER A 150 6.94 -4.19 -0.85
CA SER A 150 6.18 -3.15 -0.11
C SER A 150 4.77 -3.62 0.30
N HIS A 151 4.01 -2.78 0.98
CA HIS A 151 2.60 -3.08 1.34
C HIS A 151 1.61 -2.91 0.18
N LYS A 152 2.04 -2.39 -0.97
CA LYS A 152 1.17 -2.03 -2.10
C LYS A 152 0.42 -3.23 -2.72
N PRO A 153 0.97 -4.45 -2.80
CA PRO A 153 0.21 -5.63 -3.25
C PRO A 153 -1.05 -5.89 -2.40
N ASN A 154 -1.09 -5.44 -1.14
CA ASN A 154 -2.26 -5.63 -0.28
C ASN A 154 -3.52 -4.96 -0.85
N THR A 155 -3.41 -3.88 -1.63
CA THR A 155 -4.56 -3.26 -2.31
C THR A 155 -4.58 -3.55 -3.83
N ALA A 156 -3.41 -3.70 -4.47
CA ALA A 156 -3.36 -4.02 -5.90
C ALA A 156 -4.04 -5.36 -6.23
N VAL A 157 -3.81 -6.39 -5.41
CA VAL A 157 -4.41 -7.72 -5.61
C VAL A 157 -5.94 -7.70 -5.56
N PRO A 158 -6.59 -7.22 -4.47
CA PRO A 158 -8.05 -7.17 -4.47
C PRO A 158 -8.62 -6.25 -5.56
N GLN A 159 -7.97 -5.11 -5.86
CA GLN A 159 -8.45 -4.25 -6.94
C GLN A 159 -8.41 -4.94 -8.31
N ALA A 160 -7.32 -5.64 -8.63
CA ALA A 160 -7.23 -6.42 -9.86
C ALA A 160 -8.25 -7.56 -9.88
N TRP A 161 -8.47 -8.24 -8.75
CA TRP A 161 -9.48 -9.29 -8.62
C TRP A 161 -10.89 -8.76 -8.88
N TYR A 162 -11.32 -7.68 -8.23
CA TYR A 162 -12.66 -7.10 -8.42
C TYR A 162 -12.89 -6.65 -9.87
N ASN A 163 -11.87 -6.05 -10.50
CA ASN A 163 -11.95 -5.69 -11.91
C ASN A 163 -12.08 -6.94 -12.81
N ALA A 164 -11.37 -8.02 -12.50
CA ALA A 164 -11.44 -9.26 -13.27
C ALA A 164 -12.83 -9.90 -13.13
N GLN A 165 -13.40 -9.91 -11.91
CA GLN A 165 -14.77 -10.39 -11.66
C GLN A 165 -15.82 -9.58 -12.42
N GLN A 166 -15.60 -8.28 -12.63
CA GLN A 166 -16.48 -7.42 -13.44
C GLN A 166 -16.21 -7.52 -14.95
N GLY A 167 -15.28 -8.38 -15.39
CA GLY A 167 -14.97 -8.59 -16.80
C GLY A 167 -14.12 -7.48 -17.43
N VAL A 168 -13.46 -6.64 -16.62
CA VAL A 168 -12.53 -5.63 -17.11
C VAL A 168 -11.31 -6.32 -17.70
N LYS A 169 -10.96 -5.96 -18.94
CA LYS A 169 -9.89 -6.62 -19.70
C LYS A 169 -8.52 -5.96 -19.54
N ASN A 170 -8.48 -4.68 -19.17
CA ASN A 170 -7.25 -3.89 -19.09
C ASN A 170 -7.28 -3.00 -17.85
N LEU A 171 -6.16 -2.94 -17.13
CA LEU A 171 -5.96 -2.03 -16.00
C LEU A 171 -4.91 -0.99 -16.38
N VAL A 172 -5.16 0.27 -16.02
CA VAL A 172 -4.24 1.38 -16.32
C VAL A 172 -3.98 2.16 -15.04
N THR A 173 -2.71 2.43 -14.75
CA THR A 173 -2.36 3.24 -13.59
C THR A 173 -1.09 4.03 -13.83
N GLU A 174 -0.92 5.13 -13.11
CA GLU A 174 0.32 5.88 -13.02
C GLU A 174 1.31 5.21 -12.07
N THR A 175 2.60 5.41 -12.27
CA THR A 175 3.60 5.02 -11.27
C THR A 175 4.77 5.98 -11.31
N GLY A 176 5.27 6.36 -10.13
CA GLY A 176 6.48 7.16 -9.98
C GLY A 176 7.71 6.27 -9.92
N ALA A 177 8.18 6.00 -8.70
CA ALA A 177 9.34 5.12 -8.44
C ALA A 177 9.16 3.65 -8.86
N GLY A 178 8.00 3.25 -9.38
CA GLY A 178 7.75 1.91 -9.89
C GLY A 178 7.01 0.96 -8.93
N GLN A 179 7.11 1.15 -7.60
CA GLN A 179 6.55 0.18 -6.63
C GLN A 179 5.05 -0.13 -6.83
N TRP A 180 4.24 0.88 -7.17
CA TRP A 180 2.81 0.67 -7.42
C TRP A 180 2.59 -0.07 -8.73
N GLY A 181 3.22 0.39 -9.82
CA GLY A 181 3.21 -0.34 -11.10
C GLY A 181 3.67 -1.79 -10.97
N SER A 182 4.74 -2.08 -10.21
CA SER A 182 5.19 -3.46 -9.95
C SER A 182 4.17 -4.28 -9.16
N SER A 183 3.44 -3.65 -8.22
CA SER A 183 2.40 -4.32 -7.44
C SER A 183 1.19 -4.63 -8.30
N LEU A 184 0.77 -3.70 -9.16
CA LEU A 184 -0.34 -3.92 -10.08
C LEU A 184 0.04 -4.92 -11.17
N ALA A 185 1.25 -4.86 -11.72
CA ALA A 185 1.74 -5.84 -12.70
C ALA A 185 1.78 -7.26 -12.11
N PHE A 186 2.22 -7.41 -10.86
CA PHE A 186 2.14 -8.67 -10.13
C PHE A 186 0.68 -9.13 -9.94
N ALA A 187 -0.23 -8.26 -9.54
CA ALA A 187 -1.63 -8.61 -9.40
C ALA A 187 -2.28 -9.00 -10.75
N SER A 188 -1.98 -8.23 -11.80
CA SER A 188 -2.43 -8.47 -13.17
C SER A 188 -2.04 -9.84 -13.69
N SER A 189 -0.80 -10.28 -13.42
CA SER A 189 -0.31 -11.60 -13.87
C SER A 189 -1.01 -12.77 -13.18
N LEU A 190 -1.60 -12.57 -12.00
CA LEU A 190 -2.38 -13.59 -11.28
C LEU A 190 -3.81 -13.74 -11.81
N PHE A 191 -4.39 -12.66 -12.36
CA PHE A 191 -5.79 -12.61 -12.76
C PHE A 191 -6.01 -12.54 -14.28
N GLY A 192 -5.00 -12.96 -15.06
CA GLY A 192 -5.12 -13.14 -16.51
C GLY A 192 -5.17 -11.85 -17.32
N TYR A 193 -4.67 -10.75 -16.77
CA TYR A 193 -4.47 -9.51 -17.53
C TYR A 193 -3.22 -9.63 -18.41
N GLU A 194 -3.32 -9.15 -19.65
CA GLU A 194 -2.14 -8.96 -20.51
C GLU A 194 -1.34 -7.73 -20.02
N LEU A 195 -0.01 -7.89 -19.95
CA LEU A 195 0.93 -6.86 -19.48
C LEU A 195 1.60 -6.12 -20.63
#